data_AF-A0A356QY49-F1
#
_entry.id   AF-A0A356QY49-F1
#
_cell.length_a   1.000
_cell.length_b   1.000
_cell.length_c   1.000
_cell.angle_alpha   90.00
_cell.angle_beta   90.00
_cell.angle_gamma   90.00
#
_symmetry.space_group_name_H-M   'P 1'
#
loop_
_entity.id
_entity.type
_entity.pdbx_description
1 polymer ?
#
loop_
_entity_poly.entity_id
_entity_poly.type
_entity_poly.pdbx_seq_one_letter_code
_entity_poly.pdbx_strand_id
1 'polypeptide(L)'
;MSNDKAYPRDLVGYGQRPPPAQWPAGVRIAVQFVVNYEEGGENCVLHGDPASEAFLSEIVGATPWPGQRHPSMESIYEYGSRVGVWRLLDLFARYEIPLTIFGVAMALERNPAVAEAAMAAGHEICSHGYRWIDYRDVPEDVEREHLERAIEIIRSLTGERPLGWYTGRTSERTRALVVEEGGFLYDADDYNDDLPFWTQVNGKSHLVVPYTLDNNDMRFATP
;
A
#
# COMPACT_ATOMS: atom_id res chain seq x y z
N MET A 1 32.75 -16.96 22.66
CA MET A 1 31.32 -17.26 22.48
C MET A 1 30.87 -16.40 21.31
N SER A 2 30.70 -16.99 20.14
CA SER A 2 30.46 -16.26 18.88
C SER A 2 29.10 -15.56 18.95
N ASN A 3 29.15 -14.23 18.97
CA ASN A 3 27.99 -13.36 18.90
C ASN A 3 27.63 -13.14 17.43
N ASP A 4 27.39 -14.23 16.69
CA ASP A 4 26.93 -14.14 15.30
C ASP A 4 25.43 -13.89 15.33
N LYS A 5 25.04 -12.62 15.12
CA LYS A 5 23.68 -12.27 14.75
C LYS A 5 23.34 -13.05 13.47
N ALA A 6 22.35 -13.94 13.54
CA ALA A 6 21.85 -14.64 12.36
C ALA A 6 21.50 -13.61 11.26
N TYR A 7 21.86 -13.90 10.02
CA TYR A 7 21.59 -13.03 8.89
C TYR A 7 20.09 -12.84 8.70
N PRO A 8 19.54 -11.61 8.79
CA PRO A 8 18.11 -11.37 8.93
C PRO A 8 17.34 -11.35 7.60
N ARG A 9 17.93 -11.88 6.52
CA ARG A 9 17.32 -11.91 5.18
C ARG A 9 17.32 -13.34 4.66
N ASP A 10 16.18 -13.75 4.09
CA ASP A 10 16.09 -15.00 3.34
C ASP A 10 16.40 -14.72 1.86
N LEU A 11 17.54 -15.23 1.39
CA LEU A 11 17.95 -15.16 -0.02
C LEU A 11 17.65 -16.45 -0.78
N VAL A 12 17.15 -17.48 -0.09
CA VAL A 12 16.88 -18.79 -0.66
C VAL A 12 15.41 -18.90 -1.05
N GLY A 13 14.50 -18.47 -0.18
CA GLY A 13 13.05 -18.60 -0.39
C GLY A 13 12.69 -20.05 -0.72
N TYR A 14 11.92 -20.25 -1.79
CA TYR A 14 11.60 -21.60 -2.28
C TYR A 14 12.72 -22.31 -3.04
N GLY A 15 13.78 -21.61 -3.44
CA GLY A 15 14.83 -22.14 -4.29
C GLY A 15 14.31 -22.66 -5.64
N GLN A 16 14.95 -23.72 -6.18
CA GLN A 16 14.62 -24.25 -7.52
C GLN A 16 13.27 -25.00 -7.61
N ARG A 17 12.57 -25.19 -6.50
CA ARG A 17 11.37 -26.04 -6.43
C ARG A 17 10.26 -25.33 -5.65
N PRO A 18 9.66 -24.26 -6.23
CA PRO A 18 8.50 -23.63 -5.64
C PRO A 18 7.35 -24.61 -5.44
N PRO A 19 6.54 -24.44 -4.37
CA PRO A 19 5.39 -25.28 -4.13
C PRO A 19 4.38 -25.11 -5.29
N PRO A 20 3.61 -26.16 -5.62
CA PRO A 20 2.50 -26.00 -6.54
C PRO A 20 1.45 -25.08 -5.91
N ALA A 21 1.15 -23.95 -6.55
CA ALA A 21 0.21 -22.96 -6.01
C ALA A 21 -1.24 -23.48 -5.91
N GLN A 22 -1.60 -24.48 -6.73
CA GLN A 22 -2.93 -25.13 -6.73
C GLN A 22 -4.09 -24.13 -6.76
N TRP A 23 -4.00 -23.14 -7.66
CA TRP A 23 -5.04 -22.13 -7.79
C TRP A 23 -6.43 -22.74 -8.06
N PRO A 24 -7.50 -22.09 -7.58
CA PRO A 24 -8.87 -22.55 -7.81
C PRO A 24 -9.15 -22.86 -9.28
N ALA A 25 -9.97 -23.87 -9.54
CA ALA A 25 -10.29 -24.35 -10.88
C ALA A 25 -9.08 -24.77 -11.76
N GLY A 26 -7.89 -24.97 -11.16
CA GLY A 26 -6.70 -25.41 -11.87
C GLY A 26 -6.13 -24.38 -12.85
N VAL A 27 -6.41 -23.09 -12.62
CA VAL A 27 -5.87 -22.01 -13.46
C VAL A 27 -4.34 -21.94 -13.36
N ARG A 28 -3.71 -21.49 -14.45
CA ARG A 28 -2.24 -21.47 -14.57
C ARG A 28 -1.60 -20.23 -13.93
N ILE A 29 -2.37 -19.17 -13.76
CA ILE A 29 -1.93 -17.88 -13.23
C ILE A 29 -3.07 -17.26 -12.43
N ALA A 30 -2.74 -16.66 -11.29
CA ALA A 30 -3.61 -15.73 -10.57
C ALA A 30 -3.11 -14.32 -10.90
N VAL A 31 -4.01 -13.45 -11.35
CA VAL A 31 -3.69 -12.05 -11.64
C VAL A 31 -4.45 -11.21 -10.62
N GLN A 32 -3.73 -10.38 -9.89
CA GLN A 32 -4.27 -9.49 -8.87
C GLN A 32 -4.00 -8.05 -9.33
N PHE A 33 -5.07 -7.29 -9.56
CA PHE A 33 -4.98 -5.88 -9.95
C PHE A 33 -5.11 -4.99 -8.72
N VAL A 34 -4.10 -4.16 -8.50
CA VAL A 34 -4.11 -3.13 -7.46
C VAL A 34 -4.41 -1.78 -8.06
N VAL A 35 -5.31 -1.03 -7.42
CA VAL A 35 -5.46 0.41 -7.65
C VAL A 35 -5.08 1.12 -6.35
N ASN A 36 -3.98 1.88 -6.38
CA ASN A 36 -3.62 2.74 -5.25
C ASN A 36 -4.55 3.95 -5.22
N TYR A 37 -4.97 4.35 -4.02
CA TYR A 37 -5.73 5.57 -3.79
C TYR A 37 -5.03 6.39 -2.72
N GLU A 38 -4.25 7.37 -3.17
CA GLU A 38 -3.26 8.11 -2.39
C GLU A 38 -3.59 9.60 -2.35
N GLU A 39 -4.40 10.06 -3.30
CA GLU A 39 -4.71 11.45 -3.59
C GLU A 39 -5.51 12.12 -2.46
N GLY A 40 -4.86 13.07 -1.79
CA GLY A 40 -5.32 13.71 -0.55
C GLY A 40 -4.62 13.19 0.71
N GLY A 41 -3.72 12.21 0.60
CA GLY A 41 -2.93 11.63 1.68
C GLY A 41 -1.42 11.87 1.56
N GLU A 42 -0.96 12.43 0.43
CA GLU A 42 0.44 12.74 0.09
C GLU A 42 1.05 13.86 0.94
N ASN A 43 2.33 14.18 0.71
CA ASN A 43 2.99 15.28 1.40
C ASN A 43 2.37 16.64 1.02
N CYS A 44 1.84 17.35 2.01
CA CYS A 44 1.37 18.71 1.84
C CYS A 44 1.47 19.47 3.16
N VAL A 45 1.86 20.75 3.11
CA VAL A 45 1.88 21.61 4.30
C VAL A 45 0.49 21.77 4.95
N LEU A 46 -0.58 21.54 4.19
CA LEU A 46 -1.96 21.50 4.72
C LEU A 46 -2.24 20.26 5.58
N HIS A 47 -1.44 19.21 5.44
CA HIS A 47 -1.51 17.98 6.23
C HIS A 47 -0.55 18.02 7.44
N GLY A 48 0.23 19.10 7.59
CA GLY A 48 1.24 19.26 8.63
C GLY A 48 2.65 18.82 8.22
N ASP A 49 2.87 18.47 6.95
CA ASP A 49 4.18 18.03 6.47
C ASP A 49 5.14 19.22 6.26
N PRO A 50 6.47 19.01 6.34
CA PRO A 50 7.45 20.08 6.22
C PRO A 50 7.59 20.66 4.80
N ALA A 51 7.10 19.96 3.77
CA ALA A 51 7.25 20.34 2.37
C ALA A 51 6.11 19.78 1.49
N SER A 52 6.02 20.26 0.26
CA SER A 52 5.15 19.69 -0.78
C SER A 52 5.63 18.31 -1.25
N GLU A 53 4.70 17.54 -1.82
CA GLU A 53 5.02 16.30 -2.55
C GLU A 53 5.95 16.55 -3.76
N ALA A 54 6.70 15.50 -4.10
CA ALA A 54 7.66 15.47 -5.20
C ALA A 54 7.71 14.11 -5.92
N PHE A 55 7.06 13.09 -5.39
CA PHE A 55 7.03 11.74 -5.95
C PHE A 55 5.80 11.51 -6.83
N LEU A 56 5.89 10.51 -7.73
CA LEU A 56 4.84 10.03 -8.65
C LEU A 56 3.92 11.12 -9.25
N SER A 57 4.51 12.00 -10.05
CA SER A 57 3.76 13.00 -10.81
C SER A 57 4.33 13.19 -12.20
N GLU A 58 3.60 13.93 -13.04
CA GLU A 58 4.06 14.35 -14.37
C GLU A 58 5.28 15.29 -14.32
N ILE A 59 5.61 15.84 -13.13
CA ILE A 59 6.80 16.68 -12.92
C ILE A 59 7.96 15.77 -12.48
N VAL A 60 8.43 14.94 -13.41
CA VAL A 60 9.54 13.99 -13.14
C VAL A 60 10.78 14.76 -12.70
N GLY A 61 11.32 14.40 -11.53
CA GLY A 61 12.46 15.09 -10.91
C GLY A 61 12.07 16.34 -10.11
N ALA A 62 10.79 16.53 -9.77
CA ALA A 62 10.37 17.53 -8.80
C ALA A 62 11.17 17.38 -7.48
N THR A 63 11.39 18.51 -6.82
CA THR A 63 11.96 18.56 -5.48
C THR A 63 10.92 19.07 -4.50
N PRO A 64 10.88 18.58 -3.24
CA PRO A 64 9.97 19.09 -2.24
C PRO A 64 10.22 20.58 -1.99
N TRP A 65 9.16 21.39 -1.85
CA TRP A 65 9.27 22.82 -1.53
C TRP A 65 9.06 23.03 -0.03
N PRO A 66 10.12 23.32 0.76
CA PRO A 66 9.98 23.46 2.21
C PRO A 66 9.05 24.60 2.61
N GLY A 67 8.15 24.33 3.54
CA GLY A 67 7.18 25.29 4.10
C GLY A 67 6.20 25.88 3.08
N GLN A 68 6.10 25.28 1.88
CA GLN A 68 5.32 25.81 0.77
C GLN A 68 4.41 24.75 0.16
N ARG A 69 3.29 25.24 -0.37
CA ARG A 69 2.43 24.50 -1.28
C ARG A 69 3.04 24.46 -2.68
N HIS A 70 2.77 23.39 -3.41
CA HIS A 70 3.12 23.27 -4.82
C HIS A 70 1.85 23.07 -5.64
N PRO A 71 1.19 24.16 -6.09
CA PRO A 71 -0.14 24.07 -6.70
C PRO A 71 -0.22 23.16 -7.94
N SER A 72 0.85 23.10 -8.74
CA SER A 72 0.91 22.17 -9.88
C SER A 72 0.88 20.71 -9.43
N MET A 73 1.70 20.35 -8.43
CA MET A 73 1.72 19.01 -7.84
C MET A 73 0.35 18.66 -7.25
N GLU A 74 -0.24 19.55 -6.46
CA GLU A 74 -1.57 19.37 -5.87
C GLU A 74 -2.62 19.11 -6.97
N SER A 75 -2.62 19.89 -8.06
CA SER A 75 -3.57 19.69 -9.17
C SER A 75 -3.38 18.38 -9.94
N ILE A 76 -2.15 17.84 -9.98
CA ILE A 76 -1.86 16.52 -10.58
C ILE A 76 -2.48 15.43 -9.72
N TYR A 77 -2.27 15.48 -8.40
CA TYR A 77 -2.92 14.57 -7.46
C TYR A 77 -4.45 14.71 -7.48
N GLU A 78 -4.99 15.93 -7.55
CA GLU A 78 -6.43 16.13 -7.69
C GLU A 78 -7.02 15.45 -8.94
N TYR A 79 -6.26 15.27 -10.02
CA TYR A 79 -6.77 14.57 -11.21
C TYR A 79 -7.11 13.10 -10.92
N GLY A 80 -6.28 12.41 -10.14
CA GLY A 80 -6.51 11.01 -9.75
C GLY A 80 -7.83 10.83 -9.01
N SER A 81 -8.06 11.61 -7.95
CA SER A 81 -9.29 11.55 -7.15
C SER A 81 -10.53 12.09 -7.87
N ARG A 82 -10.40 13.09 -8.75
CA ARG A 82 -11.54 13.72 -9.44
C ARG A 82 -11.98 12.97 -10.70
N VAL A 83 -11.05 12.31 -11.39
CA VAL A 83 -11.28 11.78 -12.74
C VAL A 83 -10.68 10.39 -12.92
N GLY A 84 -9.43 10.18 -12.50
CA GLY A 84 -8.69 8.93 -12.72
C GLY A 84 -9.39 7.71 -12.12
N VAL A 85 -9.73 7.80 -10.83
CA VAL A 85 -10.34 6.70 -10.07
C VAL A 85 -11.65 6.23 -10.69
N TRP A 86 -12.55 7.13 -11.08
CA TRP A 86 -13.84 6.78 -11.69
C TRP A 86 -13.67 6.08 -13.03
N ARG A 87 -12.72 6.55 -13.84
CA ARG A 87 -12.40 5.92 -15.13
C ARG A 87 -11.88 4.48 -14.95
N LEU A 88 -11.09 4.24 -13.91
CA LEU A 88 -10.59 2.90 -13.60
C LEU A 88 -11.71 2.01 -13.08
N LEU A 89 -12.51 2.47 -12.11
CA LEU A 89 -13.66 1.70 -11.61
C LEU A 89 -14.63 1.32 -12.73
N ASP A 90 -14.96 2.25 -13.64
CA ASP A 90 -15.79 1.99 -14.82
C ASP A 90 -15.14 0.98 -15.79
N LEU A 91 -13.81 0.96 -15.90
CA LEU A 91 -13.10 0.00 -16.73
C LEU A 91 -13.20 -1.41 -16.14
N PHE A 92 -12.89 -1.57 -14.86
CA PHE A 92 -12.90 -2.87 -14.20
C PHE A 92 -14.32 -3.44 -14.07
N ALA A 93 -15.32 -2.59 -13.81
CA ALA A 93 -16.73 -2.98 -13.84
C ALA A 93 -17.17 -3.51 -15.21
N ARG A 94 -16.75 -2.88 -16.32
CA ARG A 94 -17.08 -3.34 -17.68
C ARG A 94 -16.56 -4.73 -18.02
N TYR A 95 -15.46 -5.14 -17.42
CA TYR A 95 -14.85 -6.46 -17.62
C TYR A 95 -15.15 -7.45 -16.50
N GLU A 96 -15.93 -7.04 -15.49
CA GLU A 96 -16.26 -7.86 -14.32
C GLU A 96 -15.01 -8.39 -13.59
N ILE A 97 -13.95 -7.57 -13.53
CA ILE A 97 -12.69 -7.93 -12.89
C ILE A 97 -12.64 -7.30 -11.48
N PRO A 98 -12.45 -8.09 -10.41
CA PRO A 98 -12.33 -7.54 -9.06
C PRO A 98 -10.98 -6.84 -8.87
N LEU A 99 -10.97 -5.84 -7.99
CA LEU A 99 -9.80 -5.07 -7.60
C LEU A 99 -9.50 -5.23 -6.11
N THR A 100 -8.24 -5.03 -5.75
CA THR A 100 -7.86 -4.61 -4.40
C THR A 100 -7.46 -3.14 -4.45
N ILE A 101 -8.13 -2.30 -3.68
CA ILE A 101 -7.76 -0.91 -3.49
C ILE A 101 -6.71 -0.84 -2.38
N PHE A 102 -5.54 -0.32 -2.69
CA PHE A 102 -4.55 0.07 -1.68
C PHE A 102 -4.88 1.51 -1.26
N GLY A 103 -5.70 1.63 -0.21
CA GLY A 103 -6.31 2.89 0.19
C GLY A 103 -5.55 3.57 1.32
N VAL A 104 -5.00 4.75 1.06
CA VAL A 104 -4.43 5.62 2.10
C VAL A 104 -5.60 6.19 2.90
N ALA A 105 -5.60 5.97 4.22
CA ALA A 105 -6.79 6.24 5.02
C ALA A 105 -7.17 7.73 5.04
N MET A 106 -6.20 8.66 5.09
CA MET A 106 -6.49 10.09 4.96
C MET A 106 -7.13 10.44 3.60
N ALA A 107 -6.67 9.83 2.51
CA ALA A 107 -7.24 10.05 1.18
C ALA A 107 -8.69 9.56 1.11
N LEU A 108 -8.96 8.37 1.65
CA LEU A 108 -10.33 7.82 1.73
C LEU A 108 -11.25 8.66 2.62
N GLU A 109 -10.75 9.18 3.74
CA GLU A 109 -11.53 10.08 4.63
C GLU A 109 -11.93 11.39 3.92
N ARG A 110 -11.06 11.90 3.04
CA ARG A 110 -11.35 13.10 2.23
C ARG A 110 -12.33 12.85 1.09
N ASN A 111 -12.40 11.62 0.59
CA ASN A 111 -13.32 11.25 -0.48
C ASN A 111 -14.01 9.90 -0.20
N PRO A 112 -14.96 9.85 0.76
CA PRO A 112 -15.64 8.61 1.15
C PRO A 112 -16.38 7.92 -0.01
N ALA A 113 -16.80 8.69 -1.02
CA ALA A 113 -17.51 8.17 -2.19
C ALA A 113 -16.70 7.11 -2.96
N VAL A 114 -15.37 7.16 -2.92
CA VAL A 114 -14.51 6.14 -3.55
C VAL A 114 -14.56 4.83 -2.77
N ALA A 115 -14.51 4.89 -1.44
CA ALA A 115 -14.67 3.71 -0.59
C ALA A 115 -16.07 3.08 -0.78
N GLU A 116 -17.11 3.91 -0.78
CA GLU A 116 -18.50 3.46 -1.01
C GLU A 116 -18.64 2.77 -2.37
N ALA A 117 -18.08 3.34 -3.45
CA ALA A 117 -18.14 2.75 -4.78
C ALA A 117 -17.36 1.44 -4.87
N ALA A 118 -16.17 1.36 -4.27
CA ALA A 118 -15.37 0.13 -4.22
C ALA A 118 -16.10 -0.99 -3.46
N MET A 119 -16.68 -0.69 -2.29
CA MET A 119 -17.46 -1.64 -1.50
C MET A 119 -18.71 -2.11 -2.24
N ALA A 120 -19.44 -1.18 -2.90
CA ALA A 120 -20.62 -1.53 -3.69
C ALA A 120 -20.29 -2.44 -4.89
N ALA A 121 -19.09 -2.32 -5.45
CA ALA A 121 -18.59 -3.17 -6.53
C ALA A 121 -17.95 -4.49 -6.04
N GLY A 122 -17.90 -4.72 -4.71
CA GLY A 122 -17.28 -5.91 -4.13
C GLY A 122 -15.76 -5.96 -4.25
N HIS A 123 -15.10 -4.80 -4.39
CA HIS A 123 -13.65 -4.70 -4.36
C HIS A 123 -13.14 -4.77 -2.91
N GLU A 124 -11.94 -5.30 -2.73
CA GLU A 124 -11.27 -5.29 -1.44
C GLU A 124 -10.70 -3.89 -1.15
N ILE A 125 -10.73 -3.44 0.11
CA ILE A 125 -9.98 -2.28 0.58
C ILE A 125 -8.89 -2.76 1.55
N CYS A 126 -7.65 -2.79 1.04
CA CYS A 126 -6.42 -3.02 1.79
C CYS A 126 -5.90 -1.69 2.34
N SER A 127 -5.32 -1.71 3.54
CA SER A 127 -4.75 -0.51 4.14
C SER A 127 -3.46 -0.12 3.42
N HIS A 128 -3.41 1.10 2.89
CA HIS A 128 -2.17 1.70 2.38
C HIS A 128 -1.54 2.70 3.37
N GLY A 129 -1.71 2.45 4.67
CA GLY A 129 -1.29 3.35 5.75
C GLY A 129 -2.22 4.56 5.94
N TYR A 130 -1.94 5.35 6.99
CA TYR A 130 -2.72 6.57 7.25
C TYR A 130 -2.32 7.72 6.32
N ARG A 131 -1.01 7.83 6.07
CA ARG A 131 -0.37 8.85 5.22
C ARG A 131 0.44 8.19 4.12
N TRP A 132 0.49 8.82 2.96
CA TRP A 132 1.38 8.42 1.88
C TRP A 132 2.70 9.19 1.95
N ILE A 133 3.59 8.74 2.83
CA ILE A 133 4.90 9.36 3.09
C ILE A 133 6.01 8.29 3.14
N ASP A 134 7.27 8.72 3.22
CA ASP A 134 8.39 7.82 3.48
C ASP A 134 8.48 7.52 4.99
N TYR A 135 8.20 6.27 5.38
CA TYR A 135 8.23 5.86 6.78
C TYR A 135 9.63 5.53 7.29
N ARG A 136 10.68 5.53 6.44
CA ARG A 136 12.04 5.12 6.80
C ARG A 136 12.51 5.67 8.13
N ASP A 137 12.29 6.97 8.35
CA ASP A 137 12.77 7.73 9.51
C ASP A 137 11.64 8.17 10.47
N VAL A 138 10.41 7.68 10.27
CA VAL A 138 9.29 7.96 11.17
C VAL A 138 9.53 7.28 12.54
N PRO A 139 9.34 8.00 13.66
CA PRO A 139 9.42 7.40 14.99
C PRO A 139 8.43 6.25 15.17
N GLU A 140 8.82 5.20 15.90
CA GLU A 140 8.01 3.99 16.05
C GLU A 140 6.62 4.26 16.67
N ASP A 141 6.55 5.15 17.67
CA ASP A 141 5.31 5.55 18.31
C ASP A 141 4.36 6.25 17.33
N VAL A 142 4.90 7.10 16.46
CA VAL A 142 4.13 7.78 15.40
C VAL A 142 3.70 6.80 14.31
N GLU A 143 4.57 5.88 13.88
CA GLU A 143 4.23 4.85 12.89
C GLU A 143 3.12 3.92 13.41
N ARG A 144 3.16 3.57 14.71
CA ARG A 144 2.13 2.78 15.37
C ARG A 144 0.80 3.54 15.46
N GLU A 145 0.83 4.82 15.83
CA GLU A 145 -0.36 5.68 15.83
C GLU A 145 -0.98 5.77 14.42
N HIS A 146 -0.15 5.96 13.38
CA HIS A 146 -0.60 5.97 11.99
C HIS A 146 -1.24 4.63 11.58
N LEU A 147 -0.68 3.51 12.03
CA LEU A 147 -1.25 2.18 11.77
C LEU A 147 -2.64 2.02 12.40
N GLU A 148 -2.78 2.37 13.68
CA GLU A 148 -4.05 2.31 14.40
C GLU A 148 -5.08 3.25 13.76
N ARG A 149 -4.68 4.47 13.42
CA ARG A 149 -5.54 5.46 12.77
C ARG A 149 -6.04 5.01 11.41
N ALA A 150 -5.19 4.35 10.62
CA ALA A 150 -5.57 3.80 9.32
C ALA A 150 -6.67 2.73 9.46
N ILE A 151 -6.51 1.80 10.41
CA ILE A 151 -7.49 0.76 10.71
C ILE A 151 -8.82 1.38 11.14
N GLU A 152 -8.79 2.36 12.05
CA GLU A 152 -10.00 3.03 12.54
C GLU A 152 -10.78 3.71 11.42
N ILE A 153 -10.10 4.51 10.60
CA ILE A 153 -10.72 5.26 9.50
C ILE A 153 -11.32 4.29 8.48
N ILE A 154 -10.53 3.31 8.00
CA ILE A 154 -11.04 2.35 7.01
C ILE A 154 -12.25 1.60 7.58
N ARG A 155 -12.19 1.13 8.83
CA ARG A 155 -13.32 0.47 9.48
C ARG A 155 -14.56 1.37 9.56
N SER A 156 -14.39 2.66 9.84
CA SER A 156 -15.50 3.61 9.91
C SER A 156 -16.17 3.84 8.55
N LEU A 157 -15.40 3.77 7.46
CA LEU A 157 -15.87 4.00 6.10
C LEU A 157 -16.52 2.75 5.49
N THR A 158 -15.99 1.57 5.78
CA THR A 158 -16.39 0.30 5.12
C THR A 158 -17.26 -0.59 6.00
N GLY A 159 -17.31 -0.34 7.31
CA GLY A 159 -17.96 -1.20 8.30
C GLY A 159 -17.09 -2.36 8.81
N GLU A 160 -15.98 -2.67 8.13
CA GLU A 160 -15.08 -3.78 8.45
C GLU A 160 -13.61 -3.32 8.47
N ARG A 161 -12.78 -3.96 9.29
CA ARG A 161 -11.35 -3.63 9.32
C ARG A 161 -10.65 -4.07 8.03
N PRO A 162 -9.56 -3.40 7.60
CA PRO A 162 -8.70 -3.95 6.56
C PRO A 162 -8.03 -5.25 7.03
N LEU A 163 -7.90 -6.20 6.11
CA LEU A 163 -7.23 -7.49 6.35
C LEU A 163 -5.87 -7.59 5.64
N GLY A 164 -5.61 -6.73 4.66
CA GLY A 164 -4.30 -6.53 4.04
C GLY A 164 -3.64 -5.23 4.49
N TRP A 165 -2.31 -5.22 4.44
CA TRP A 165 -1.48 -4.03 4.68
C TRP A 165 -0.41 -3.85 3.59
N TYR A 166 -0.19 -2.61 3.16
CA TYR A 166 0.94 -2.21 2.33
C TYR A 166 1.35 -0.78 2.70
N THR A 167 2.61 -0.51 3.05
CA THR A 167 3.12 0.86 3.25
C THR A 167 3.84 1.38 2.01
N GLY A 168 4.50 0.50 1.26
CA GLY A 168 5.37 0.83 0.13
C GLY A 168 6.73 1.35 0.60
N ARG A 169 6.80 2.61 1.04
CA ARG A 169 8.04 3.24 1.55
C ARG A 169 8.19 2.97 3.04
N THR A 170 8.58 1.73 3.37
CA THR A 170 8.57 1.20 4.74
C THR A 170 9.71 1.74 5.63
N SER A 171 9.53 1.58 6.94
CA SER A 171 10.62 1.56 7.92
C SER A 171 11.13 0.12 8.13
N GLU A 172 12.22 -0.08 8.87
CA GLU A 172 12.66 -1.43 9.29
C GLU A 172 11.66 -2.10 10.25
N ARG A 173 10.73 -1.33 10.84
CA ARG A 173 9.79 -1.78 11.87
C ARG A 173 8.40 -2.05 11.31
N THR A 174 8.04 -1.54 10.13
CA THR A 174 6.68 -1.60 9.57
C THR A 174 6.05 -2.98 9.68
N ARG A 175 6.68 -4.03 9.15
CA ARG A 175 6.13 -5.39 9.23
C ARG A 175 6.00 -5.90 10.67
N ALA A 176 6.95 -5.56 11.54
CA ALA A 176 6.86 -5.94 12.95
C ALA A 176 5.63 -5.32 13.62
N LEU A 177 5.32 -4.05 13.33
CA LEU A 177 4.12 -3.37 13.83
C LEU A 177 2.83 -3.99 13.29
N VAL A 178 2.78 -4.30 11.99
CA VAL A 178 1.64 -4.99 11.34
C VAL A 178 1.37 -6.36 11.99
N VAL A 179 2.41 -7.16 12.20
CA VAL A 179 2.28 -8.49 12.82
C VAL A 179 2.01 -8.40 14.33
N GLU A 180 2.48 -7.35 15.00
CA GLU A 180 2.18 -7.08 16.40
C GLU A 180 0.69 -6.78 16.60
N GLU A 181 0.10 -5.93 15.75
CA GLU A 181 -1.34 -5.57 15.79
C GLU A 181 -2.24 -6.82 15.68
N GLY A 182 -1.87 -7.76 14.81
CA GLY A 182 -2.35 -9.15 14.87
C GLY A 182 -3.70 -9.44 14.21
N GLY A 183 -4.34 -8.47 13.56
CA GLY A 183 -5.59 -8.67 12.83
C GLY A 183 -5.47 -8.70 11.30
N PHE A 184 -4.26 -8.55 10.75
CA PHE A 184 -3.99 -8.67 9.31
C PHE A 184 -3.79 -10.12 8.88
N LEU A 185 -4.37 -10.49 7.74
CA LEU A 185 -4.15 -11.78 7.09
C LEU A 185 -2.85 -11.80 6.30
N TYR A 186 -2.48 -10.67 5.69
CA TYR A 186 -1.26 -10.54 4.89
C TYR A 186 -0.68 -9.13 4.89
N ASP A 187 0.61 -9.02 4.58
CA ASP A 187 1.25 -7.79 4.11
C ASP A 187 1.79 -7.96 2.68
N ALA A 188 1.91 -6.84 1.96
CA ALA A 188 2.43 -6.79 0.60
C ALA A 188 3.73 -5.97 0.47
N ASP A 189 4.39 -5.66 1.59
CA ASP A 189 5.64 -4.88 1.65
C ASP A 189 6.87 -5.74 1.33
N ASP A 190 6.79 -6.52 0.26
CA ASP A 190 7.87 -7.38 -0.24
C ASP A 190 7.77 -7.54 -1.76
N TYR A 191 8.91 -7.71 -2.41
CA TYR A 191 9.05 -7.70 -3.88
C TYR A 191 9.93 -8.84 -4.38
N ASN A 192 10.00 -9.94 -3.63
CA ASN A 192 11.09 -10.93 -3.71
C ASN A 192 10.67 -12.35 -4.10
N ASP A 193 9.41 -12.58 -4.46
CA ASP A 193 8.94 -13.89 -4.93
C ASP A 193 7.73 -13.75 -5.87
N ASP A 194 7.45 -14.77 -6.67
CA ASP A 194 6.30 -14.86 -7.57
C ASP A 194 5.07 -15.51 -6.89
N LEU A 195 5.25 -16.01 -5.66
CA LEU A 195 4.23 -16.69 -4.87
C LEU A 195 4.12 -16.11 -3.45
N PRO A 196 2.93 -16.15 -2.83
CA PRO A 196 2.80 -15.87 -1.40
C PRO A 196 3.62 -16.85 -0.56
N PHE A 197 4.23 -16.36 0.51
CA PHE A 197 5.03 -17.17 1.43
C PHE A 197 4.81 -16.77 2.88
N TRP A 198 5.16 -17.68 3.80
CA TRP A 198 5.08 -17.42 5.24
C TRP A 198 6.44 -16.94 5.77
N THR A 199 6.44 -15.84 6.52
CA THR A 199 7.61 -15.35 7.25
C THR A 199 7.41 -15.49 8.78
N GLN A 200 8.51 -15.43 9.53
CA GLN A 200 8.51 -15.42 11.00
C GLN A 200 8.88 -14.04 11.51
N VAL A 201 7.96 -13.41 12.24
CA VAL A 201 8.18 -12.10 12.85
C VAL A 201 7.93 -12.21 14.34
N ASN A 202 8.97 -12.07 15.15
CA ASN A 202 8.91 -12.19 16.62
C ASN A 202 8.19 -13.48 17.10
N GLY A 203 8.41 -14.59 16.39
CA GLY A 203 7.82 -15.90 16.70
C GLY A 203 6.38 -16.10 16.22
N LYS A 204 5.81 -15.15 15.46
CA LYS A 204 4.51 -15.29 14.79
C LYS A 204 4.71 -15.55 13.29
N SER A 205 3.99 -16.55 12.78
CA SER A 205 3.83 -16.74 11.33
C SER A 205 2.96 -15.64 10.73
N HIS A 206 3.40 -15.03 9.65
CA HIS A 206 2.62 -14.05 8.89
C HIS A 206 2.75 -14.32 7.38
N LEU A 207 1.66 -14.14 6.64
CA LEU A 207 1.63 -14.35 5.20
C LEU A 207 2.10 -13.07 4.50
N VAL A 208 3.04 -13.22 3.57
CA VAL A 208 3.45 -12.18 2.65
C VAL A 208 2.83 -12.51 1.30
N VAL A 209 2.17 -11.54 0.67
CA VAL A 209 1.70 -11.59 -0.72
C VAL A 209 2.51 -10.55 -1.50
N PRO A 210 3.62 -10.93 -2.17
CA PRO A 210 4.53 -9.97 -2.77
C PRO A 210 3.85 -9.05 -3.79
N TYR A 211 4.24 -7.78 -3.80
CA TYR A 211 3.80 -6.77 -4.75
C TYR A 211 4.85 -6.52 -5.84
N THR A 212 4.64 -5.52 -6.69
CA THR A 212 5.50 -5.21 -7.85
C THR A 212 5.84 -3.72 -7.94
N LEU A 213 7.10 -3.42 -8.29
CA LEU A 213 7.56 -2.08 -8.67
C LEU A 213 7.92 -1.99 -10.16
N ASP A 214 7.95 -3.11 -10.88
CA ASP A 214 8.26 -3.19 -12.30
C ASP A 214 7.01 -3.27 -13.17
N ASN A 215 6.06 -4.14 -12.85
CA ASN A 215 4.73 -4.23 -13.47
C ASN A 215 3.78 -3.20 -12.83
N ASN A 216 4.24 -1.96 -12.75
CA ASN A 216 3.61 -0.89 -12.01
C ASN A 216 3.63 0.39 -12.86
N ASP A 217 2.51 1.11 -12.92
CA ASP A 217 2.39 2.33 -13.71
C ASP A 217 3.17 3.51 -13.12
N MET A 218 3.64 3.41 -11.87
CA MET A 218 4.62 4.33 -11.28
C MET A 218 5.82 4.59 -12.20
N ARG A 219 6.14 3.62 -13.07
CA ARG A 219 7.25 3.69 -14.04
C ARG A 219 7.05 4.76 -15.12
N PHE A 220 5.84 5.29 -15.31
CA PHE A 220 5.62 6.49 -16.13
C PHE A 220 6.14 7.77 -15.46
N ALA A 221 6.27 7.79 -14.13
CA ALA A 221 6.60 8.97 -13.33
C ALA A 221 7.95 8.86 -12.59
N THR A 222 8.72 7.79 -12.84
CA THR A 222 10.08 7.59 -12.30
C THR A 222 11.12 7.59 -13.42
N PRO A 223 12.32 8.17 -13.22
CA PRO A 223 13.40 8.18 -14.22
C PRO A 223 13.85 6.80 -14.73
#